data_AF-A0A0F8XUS9-F1
#
_entry.id   AF-A0A0F8XUS9-F1
#
_cell.length_a   1.000
_cell.length_b   1.000
_cell.length_c   1.000
_cell.angle_alpha   90.00
_cell.angle_beta   90.00
_cell.angle_gamma   90.00
#
_symmetry.space_group_name_H-M   'P 1'
#
loop_
_entity.id
_entity.type
_entity.pdbx_description
1 polymer ?
#
loop_
_entity_poly.entity_id
_entity_poly.type
_entity_poly.pdbx_seq_one_letter_code
_entity_poly.pdbx_strand_id
1 'polypeptide(L)'
;TVKYISYEPLLSNVVMESQFLADAGINWVIIGAQTGPKVMPEVGWVRRIINAADQAGTPVFLKDNLGWPRMTADGCPPFYRREAGTWVLRQEMPTDG
;
A
#
# COMPACT_ATOMS: atom_id res chain seq x y z
N THR A 1 7.89 -19.55 -6.04
CA THR A 1 7.33 -19.27 -4.70
C THR A 1 6.96 -17.82 -4.63
N VAL A 2 5.77 -17.50 -4.14
CA VAL A 2 5.33 -16.11 -3.93
C VAL A 2 5.87 -15.62 -2.59
N LYS A 3 6.49 -14.43 -2.57
CA LYS A 3 6.96 -13.74 -1.36
C LYS A 3 6.18 -12.44 -1.16
N TYR A 4 5.79 -12.15 0.07
CA TYR A 4 5.08 -10.93 0.39
C TYR A 4 5.53 -10.36 1.73
N ILE A 5 5.32 -9.06 1.90
CA ILE A 5 5.48 -8.35 3.17
C ILE A 5 4.11 -7.89 3.63
N SER A 6 3.80 -8.13 4.91
CA SER A 6 2.52 -7.74 5.50
C SER A 6 2.71 -6.76 6.64
N TYR A 7 2.27 -5.52 6.44
CA TYR A 7 2.26 -4.44 7.44
C TYR A 7 0.87 -4.30 8.05
N GLU A 8 0.50 -5.25 8.89
CA GLU A 8 -0.82 -5.30 9.53
C GLU A 8 -0.74 -5.75 10.99
N PRO A 9 -1.04 -4.86 11.96
CA PRO A 9 -1.30 -3.44 11.78
C PRO A 9 -0.03 -2.63 11.49
N LEU A 10 -0.11 -1.62 10.61
CA LEU A 10 0.96 -0.63 10.45
C LEU A 10 0.88 0.41 11.59
N LEU A 11 1.63 0.18 12.67
CA LEU A 11 1.56 0.99 13.90
C LEU A 11 2.67 2.05 14.01
N SER A 12 3.67 2.01 13.13
CA SER A 12 4.79 2.95 13.12
C SER A 12 5.25 3.24 11.70
N ASN A 13 6.02 4.33 11.56
CA ASN A 13 6.69 4.63 10.31
C ASN A 13 7.70 3.53 9.96
N VAL A 14 7.53 2.92 8.77
CA VAL A 14 8.49 1.97 8.20
C VAL A 14 9.18 2.64 7.03
N VAL A 15 10.51 2.60 7.03
CA VAL A 15 11.31 2.95 5.86
C VAL A 15 11.39 1.71 4.99
N MET A 16 10.73 1.77 3.83
CA MET A 16 10.79 0.72 2.82
C MET A 16 11.40 1.31 1.56
N GLU A 17 12.53 0.75 1.14
CA GLU A 17 13.22 1.17 -0.08
C GLU A 17 12.81 0.28 -1.26
N SER A 18 12.69 0.88 -2.45
CA SER A 18 12.33 0.16 -3.67
C SER A 18 13.36 -0.90 -4.06
N GLN A 19 14.65 -0.63 -3.84
CA GLN A 19 15.74 -1.58 -4.12
C GLN A 19 15.62 -2.85 -3.26
N PHE A 20 15.24 -2.70 -1.98
CA PHE A 20 15.04 -3.85 -1.09
C PHE A 20 13.93 -4.79 -1.61
N LEU A 21 12.82 -4.23 -2.09
CA LEU A 21 11.74 -5.04 -2.66
C LEU A 21 12.19 -5.84 -3.87
N ALA A 22 12.97 -5.21 -4.76
CA ALA A 22 13.51 -5.84 -5.95
C ALA A 22 14.52 -6.95 -5.61
N ASP A 23 15.50 -6.66 -4.77
CA ASP A 23 16.59 -7.58 -4.43
C ASP A 23 16.10 -8.81 -3.65
N ALA A 24 15.13 -8.61 -2.75
CA ALA A 24 14.53 -9.71 -1.99
C ALA A 24 13.54 -10.54 -2.84
N GLY A 25 13.18 -10.06 -4.04
CA GLY A 25 12.18 -10.66 -4.92
C GLY A 25 10.80 -10.66 -4.28
N ILE A 26 10.40 -9.55 -3.65
CA ILE A 26 9.08 -9.39 -3.05
C ILE A 26 8.03 -9.20 -4.15
N ASN A 27 7.00 -10.03 -4.12
CA ASN A 27 5.93 -10.01 -5.11
C ASN A 27 4.76 -9.12 -4.68
N TRP A 28 4.53 -8.93 -3.37
CA TRP A 28 3.38 -8.16 -2.86
C TRP A 28 3.71 -7.44 -1.56
N VAL A 29 3.06 -6.29 -1.38
CA VAL A 29 3.00 -5.60 -0.08
C VAL A 29 1.54 -5.52 0.36
N ILE A 30 1.26 -5.90 1.60
CA ILE A 30 -0.07 -5.82 2.21
C ILE A 30 -0.04 -4.78 3.33
N ILE A 31 -1.06 -3.93 3.42
CA ILE A 31 -1.17 -2.90 4.45
C ILE A 31 -2.55 -2.95 5.08
N GLY A 32 -2.61 -2.93 6.42
CA GLY A 32 -3.86 -2.93 7.17
C GLY A 32 -3.81 -2.10 8.46
N ALA A 33 -4.99 -1.72 8.93
CA ALA A 33 -5.17 -1.06 10.22
C ALA A 33 -5.32 -2.08 11.36
N GLN A 34 -5.15 -1.63 12.60
CA GLN A 34 -5.55 -2.41 13.78
C GLN A 34 -7.07 -2.32 13.96
N THR A 35 -7.73 -3.46 14.16
CA THR A 35 -9.20 -3.51 14.32
C THR A 35 -9.65 -3.23 15.76
N GLY A 36 -8.90 -3.69 16.79
CA GLY A 36 -9.31 -3.56 18.19
C GLY A 36 -8.12 -3.43 19.17
N PRO A 37 -8.00 -2.32 19.93
CA PRO A 37 -8.67 -1.03 19.70
C PRO A 37 -8.34 -0.49 18.30
N LYS A 38 -9.24 0.28 17.68
CA LYS A 38 -9.00 0.77 16.32
C LYS A 38 -7.83 1.75 16.30
N VAL A 39 -6.78 1.41 15.53
CA VAL A 39 -5.63 2.29 15.29
C VAL A 39 -5.37 2.33 13.79
N MET A 40 -5.47 3.55 13.25
CA MET A 40 -5.23 3.84 11.84
C MET A 40 -3.75 4.17 11.61
N PRO A 41 -3.11 3.64 10.56
CA PRO A 41 -1.79 4.14 10.18
C PRO A 41 -1.87 5.61 9.76
N GLU A 42 -0.77 6.33 9.95
CA GLU A 42 -0.64 7.66 9.36
C GLU A 42 -0.64 7.54 7.83
N VAL A 43 -1.44 8.37 7.15
CA VAL A 43 -1.55 8.36 5.68
C VAL A 43 -0.20 8.57 5.00
N GLY A 44 0.67 9.39 5.59
CA GLY A 44 2.02 9.64 5.07
C GLY A 44 2.89 8.39 5.02
N TRP A 45 2.72 7.47 5.98
CA TRP A 45 3.50 6.23 6.04
C TRP A 45 3.10 5.31 4.89
N VAL A 46 1.80 5.14 4.69
CA VAL A 46 1.28 4.31 3.61
C VAL A 46 1.61 4.88 2.24
N ARG A 47 1.54 6.21 2.06
CA ARG A 47 1.97 6.85 0.80
C ARG A 47 3.44 6.56 0.47
N ARG A 48 4.34 6.61 1.47
CA ARG A 48 5.76 6.29 1.26
C ARG A 48 5.96 4.83 0.87
N ILE A 49 5.24 3.92 1.51
CA ILE A 49 5.28 2.48 1.17
C ILE A 49 4.78 2.26 -0.27
N ILE A 50 3.65 2.85 -0.65
CA ILE A 50 3.11 2.76 -2.02
C ILE A 50 4.09 3.32 -3.04
N ASN A 51 4.70 4.48 -2.78
CA ASN A 51 5.68 5.07 -3.69
C ASN A 51 6.92 4.18 -3.90
N ALA A 52 7.41 3.53 -2.84
CA ALA A 52 8.52 2.60 -2.95
C ALA A 52 8.13 1.33 -3.72
N ALA A 53 6.94 0.80 -3.48
CA ALA A 53 6.41 -0.33 -4.22
C ALA A 53 6.20 0.01 -5.71
N ASP A 54 5.70 1.21 -6.01
CA ASP A 54 5.56 1.74 -7.38
C ASP A 54 6.88 1.77 -8.14
N GLN A 55 7.94 2.30 -7.50
CA GLN A 55 9.27 2.34 -8.09
C GLN A 55 9.84 0.94 -8.35
N ALA A 56 9.49 -0.04 -7.51
CA ALA A 56 9.91 -1.43 -7.66
C ALA A 56 9.01 -2.23 -8.63
N GLY A 57 7.89 -1.68 -9.10
CA GLY A 57 6.88 -2.43 -9.85
C GLY A 57 6.17 -3.51 -9.00
N THR A 58 6.18 -3.38 -7.68
CA THR A 58 5.58 -4.32 -6.75
C THR A 58 4.13 -3.92 -6.45
N PRO A 59 3.14 -4.80 -6.66
CA PRO A 59 1.75 -4.52 -6.33
C PRO A 59 1.52 -4.37 -4.82
N VAL A 60 0.54 -3.52 -4.47
CA VAL A 60 0.13 -3.27 -3.07
C VAL A 60 -1.35 -3.61 -2.88
N PHE A 61 -1.63 -4.43 -1.86
CA PHE A 61 -2.96 -4.74 -1.40
C PHE A 61 -3.29 -3.96 -0.11
N LEU A 62 -4.30 -3.11 -0.18
CA LEU A 62 -4.79 -2.31 0.95
C LEU A 62 -6.04 -2.97 1.54
N LYS A 63 -5.99 -3.35 2.81
CA LYS A 63 -7.13 -3.98 3.47
C LYS A 63 -8.30 -3.01 3.67
N ASP A 64 -9.52 -3.51 3.50
CA ASP A 64 -10.77 -2.75 3.67
C ASP A 64 -10.90 -2.09 5.04
N ASN A 65 -10.29 -2.68 6.08
CA ASN A 65 -10.33 -2.14 7.44
C ASN A 65 -9.60 -0.80 7.61
N LEU A 66 -8.85 -0.36 6.59
CA LEU A 66 -8.32 1.00 6.49
C LEU A 66 -9.47 2.03 6.36
N GLY A 67 -10.63 1.65 5.80
CA GLY A 67 -11.84 2.48 5.78
C GLY A 67 -11.63 3.92 5.27
N TRP A 68 -10.63 4.13 4.41
CA TRP A 68 -10.19 5.46 4.04
C TRP A 68 -11.09 6.09 2.96
N PRO A 69 -11.29 7.43 3.01
CA PRO A 69 -12.08 8.12 2.01
C PRO A 69 -11.42 8.03 0.63
N ARG A 70 -12.24 8.13 -0.43
CA ARG A 70 -11.74 8.16 -1.82
C ARG A 70 -10.76 9.31 -2.08
N MET A 71 -10.77 10.37 -1.25
CA MET A 71 -9.85 11.53 -1.30
C MET A 71 -9.36 11.90 0.11
N THR A 72 -8.09 12.27 0.26
CA THR A 72 -7.54 12.83 1.51
C THR A 72 -7.74 14.35 1.60
N ALA A 73 -7.43 14.93 2.78
CA ALA A 73 -7.65 16.35 3.07
C ALA A 73 -6.89 17.31 2.13
N ASP A 74 -5.79 16.86 1.53
CA ASP A 74 -5.03 17.57 0.50
C ASP A 74 -5.60 17.38 -0.93
N GLY A 75 -6.79 16.80 -1.06
CA GLY A 75 -7.46 16.57 -2.34
C GLY A 75 -6.85 15.46 -3.21
N CYS A 76 -5.76 14.83 -2.75
CA CYS A 76 -5.15 13.71 -3.45
C CYS A 76 -5.93 12.43 -3.14
N PRO A 77 -6.23 11.60 -4.14
CA PRO A 77 -6.73 10.26 -3.89
C PRO A 77 -5.54 9.39 -3.44
N PRO A 78 -5.43 9.04 -2.14
CA PRO A 78 -4.20 8.48 -1.57
C PRO A 78 -3.84 7.09 -2.08
N PHE A 79 -4.81 6.39 -2.67
CA PHE A 79 -4.69 5.01 -3.16
C PHE A 79 -5.15 4.93 -4.60
N TYR A 80 -4.87 5.93 -5.42
CA TYR A 80 -5.24 5.88 -6.84
C TYR A 80 -4.02 6.17 -7.70
N ARG A 81 -3.93 5.46 -8.82
CA ARG A 81 -2.96 5.74 -9.87
C ARG A 81 -3.69 6.38 -11.04
N ARG A 82 -2.96 7.22 -11.79
CA ARG A 82 -3.41 7.72 -13.08
C ARG A 82 -3.20 6.64 -14.12
N GLU A 83 -4.30 6.15 -14.68
CA GLU A 83 -4.30 5.23 -15.82
C GLU A 83 -5.13 5.85 -16.94
N ALA A 84 -4.50 6.09 -18.09
CA ALA A 84 -5.12 6.73 -19.26
C ALA A 84 -5.93 8.01 -18.93
N GLY A 85 -5.44 8.84 -18.01
CA GLY A 85 -6.11 10.08 -17.60
C GLY A 85 -7.26 9.92 -16.61
N THR A 86 -7.52 8.71 -16.11
CA THR A 86 -8.53 8.41 -15.08
C THR A 86 -7.85 8.02 -13.76
N TRP A 87 -8.51 8.30 -12.63
CA TRP A 87 -8.08 7.80 -11.34
C TRP A 87 -8.64 6.39 -11.12
N VAL A 88 -7.77 5.40 -11.00
CA VAL A 88 -8.15 4.02 -10.71
C VAL A 88 -7.66 3.65 -9.31
N LEU A 89 -8.53 3.04 -8.51
CA LEU A 89 -8.17 2.59 -7.17
C LEU A 89 -7.04 1.57 -7.28
N ARG A 90 -5.94 1.83 -6.57
CA ARG A 90 -4.81 0.94 -6.34
C ARG A 90 -5.22 -0.12 -5.35
N GLN A 91 -6.00 -1.07 -5.84
CA GLN A 91 -6.32 -2.32 -5.18
C GLN A 91 -5.92 -3.43 -6.15
N GLU A 92 -4.66 -3.82 -6.05
CA GLU A 92 -4.12 -4.89 -6.87
C GLU A 92 -4.37 -6.20 -6.10
N MET A 93 -5.39 -6.96 -6.54
CA MET A 93 -5.66 -8.27 -5.98
C MET A 93 -4.55 -9.23 -6.42
N PRO A 94 -4.06 -10.12 -5.55
CA PRO A 94 -3.21 -11.23 -5.99
C PRO A 94 -3.91 -11.99 -7.10
N THR A 95 -3.35 -11.94 -8.30
CA THR A 95 -3.75 -12.86 -9.37
C THR A 95 -2.98 -14.14 -9.15
N ASP A 96 -3.68 -15.27 -9.14
CA ASP A 96 -3.06 -16.59 -9.16
C ASP A 96 -2.24 -16.67 -10.46
N GLY A 97 -0.93 -16.47 -10.35
CA GLY A 97 0.01 -16.67 -11.46
C GLY A 97 0.08 -18.12 -11.88
#